data_AF-A0A895YI89-F1
#
_entry.id   AF-A0A895YI89-F1
#
_cell.length_a   1.000
_cell.length_b   1.000
_cell.length_c   1.000
_cell.angle_alpha   90.00
_cell.angle_beta   90.00
_cell.angle_gamma   90.00
#
_symmetry.space_group_name_H-M   'P 1'
#
loop_
_entity.id
_entity.type
_entity.pdbx_description
1 polymer ?
#
loop_
_entity_poly.entity_id
_entity_poly.type
_entity_poly.pdbx_seq_one_letter_code
_entity_poly.pdbx_strand_id
1 'polypeptide(L)'
;MSDPESAQWQPADLVVVAAPPDDLGGEESRILELWVEAVNALEMHGPAITTAPPQGTRGLVNLPVWFWTEEHEHRWPEELHAAAEAPELGERVDVYAEPLFMEWDMGDGNVRRCDGPGEAWQSGMDLLNPAHECHHTYRRTSRDEPGGVYEIVAITTWRVWWDINGSFDSELEIQVGTTGELQVDEIQVLTS
;
A
#
# COMPACT_ATOMS: atom_id res chain seq x y z
N MET A 1 -24.90 -16.09 16.24
CA MET A 1 -24.04 -14.97 16.69
C MET A 1 -22.64 -15.35 16.24
N SER A 2 -22.29 -14.91 15.04
CA SER A 2 -21.00 -15.18 14.42
C SER A 2 -20.01 -14.14 14.93
N ASP A 3 -18.85 -14.60 15.38
CA ASP A 3 -17.74 -13.79 15.88
C ASP A 3 -17.13 -13.00 14.72
N PRO A 4 -16.98 -11.66 14.81
CA PRO A 4 -16.26 -10.87 13.83
C PRO A 4 -14.82 -10.69 14.30
N GLU A 5 -14.01 -11.76 14.20
CA GLU A 5 -12.58 -11.65 14.53
C GLU A 5 -11.70 -12.12 13.36
N SER A 6 -10.86 -11.19 12.92
CA SER A 6 -9.63 -11.37 12.15
C SER A 6 -9.76 -11.68 10.66
N ALA A 7 -9.84 -10.60 9.87
CA ALA A 7 -9.13 -10.58 8.59
C ALA A 7 -7.63 -10.77 8.93
N GLN A 8 -7.17 -12.02 8.89
CA GLN A 8 -5.77 -12.35 9.11
C GLN A 8 -4.99 -11.94 7.87
N TRP A 9 -4.24 -10.86 8.00
CA TRP A 9 -3.19 -10.48 7.07
C TRP A 9 -2.28 -11.69 6.78
N GLN A 10 -2.21 -12.09 5.50
CA GLN A 10 -1.28 -13.13 5.04
C GLN A 10 -0.11 -12.45 4.34
N PRO A 11 1.08 -12.38 4.97
CA PRO A 11 2.23 -11.60 4.47
C PRO A 11 2.89 -12.16 3.20
N ALA A 12 2.29 -13.14 2.52
CA ALA A 12 2.88 -13.81 1.36
C ALA A 12 2.19 -13.51 0.01
N ASP A 13 1.01 -12.88 0.01
CA ASP A 13 0.28 -12.57 -1.22
C ASP A 13 0.51 -11.11 -1.60
N LEU A 14 1.72 -10.83 -2.06
CA LEU A 14 2.03 -9.57 -2.72
C LEU A 14 1.13 -9.48 -3.96
N VAL A 15 0.20 -8.52 -3.96
CA VAL A 15 -0.82 -8.26 -4.99
C VAL A 15 -2.10 -9.09 -4.83
N VAL A 16 -3.03 -8.59 -4.01
CA VAL A 16 -4.46 -8.91 -4.18
C VAL A 16 -5.00 -8.02 -5.29
N VAL A 17 -4.87 -8.48 -6.53
CA VAL A 17 -5.73 -7.94 -7.60
C VAL A 17 -7.14 -8.34 -7.21
N ALA A 18 -8.03 -7.38 -6.99
CA ALA A 18 -9.44 -7.69 -6.77
C ALA A 18 -9.91 -8.58 -7.93
N ALA A 19 -10.50 -9.73 -7.60
CA ALA A 19 -11.26 -10.45 -8.59
C ALA A 19 -12.30 -9.46 -9.14
N PRO A 20 -12.48 -9.39 -10.46
CA PRO A 20 -13.53 -8.55 -11.00
C PRO A 20 -14.87 -8.91 -10.37
N PRO A 21 -15.76 -7.94 -10.10
CA PRO A 21 -17.06 -8.25 -9.52
C PRO A 21 -17.84 -9.27 -10.35
N ASP A 22 -18.40 -10.27 -9.68
CA ASP A 22 -19.01 -11.47 -10.30
C ASP A 22 -20.29 -11.16 -11.11
N ASP A 23 -20.83 -9.95 -11.04
CA ASP A 23 -22.11 -9.53 -11.64
C ASP A 23 -22.00 -8.56 -12.82
N LEU A 24 -20.78 -8.26 -13.29
CA LEU A 24 -20.52 -7.35 -14.41
C LEU A 24 -20.78 -7.99 -15.80
N GLY A 25 -21.97 -8.52 -16.06
CA GLY A 25 -22.42 -8.79 -17.43
C GLY A 25 -23.18 -10.09 -17.69
N GLY A 26 -23.74 -10.19 -18.91
CA GLY A 26 -24.31 -11.41 -19.50
C GLY A 26 -23.55 -11.84 -20.76
N GLU A 27 -23.91 -12.96 -21.40
CA GLU A 27 -23.16 -13.55 -22.54
C GLU A 27 -22.91 -12.59 -23.73
N GLU A 28 -23.63 -11.47 -23.84
CA GLU A 28 -23.47 -10.45 -24.89
C GLU A 28 -22.81 -9.14 -24.42
N SER A 29 -22.59 -8.97 -23.11
CA SER A 29 -22.09 -7.72 -22.52
C SER A 29 -20.57 -7.72 -22.37
N ARG A 30 -19.93 -6.55 -22.57
CA ARG A 30 -18.49 -6.34 -22.36
C ARG A 30 -18.17 -5.57 -21.08
N ILE A 31 -19.16 -5.29 -20.23
CA ILE A 31 -18.97 -4.47 -19.02
C ILE A 31 -17.82 -4.96 -18.14
N LEU A 32 -17.70 -6.27 -17.90
CA LEU A 32 -16.57 -6.85 -17.17
C LEU A 32 -15.21 -6.51 -17.82
N GLU A 33 -15.10 -6.64 -19.14
CA GLU A 33 -13.88 -6.33 -19.88
C GLU A 33 -13.54 -4.83 -19.78
N LEU A 34 -14.55 -3.97 -19.96
CA LEU A 34 -14.41 -2.51 -19.84
C LEU A 34 -14.01 -2.10 -18.42
N TRP A 35 -14.56 -2.73 -17.39
CA TRP A 35 -14.17 -2.50 -16.00
C TRP A 35 -12.70 -2.85 -15.77
N VAL A 36 -12.25 -4.02 -16.23
CA VAL A 36 -10.83 -4.42 -16.12
C VAL A 36 -9.92 -3.45 -16.88
N GLU A 37 -10.30 -3.02 -18.09
CA GLU A 37 -9.55 -2.03 -18.87
C GLU A 37 -9.44 -0.70 -18.12
N ALA A 38 -10.55 -0.17 -17.64
CA ALA A 38 -10.60 1.11 -16.93
C ALA A 38 -9.84 1.06 -15.59
N VAL A 39 -9.99 -0.02 -14.79
CA VAL A 39 -9.21 -0.20 -13.54
C VAL A 39 -7.72 -0.24 -13.81
N ASN A 40 -7.27 -0.96 -14.84
CA ASN A 40 -5.85 -0.99 -15.21
C ASN A 40 -5.35 0.37 -15.69
N ALA A 41 -6.19 1.15 -16.36
CA ALA A 41 -5.87 2.50 -16.83
C ALA A 41 -5.78 3.55 -15.70
N LEU A 42 -6.23 3.25 -14.48
CA LEU A 42 -5.93 4.08 -13.30
C LEU A 42 -4.43 4.07 -12.95
N GLU A 43 -3.71 3.02 -13.36
CA GLU A 43 -2.29 2.81 -13.08
C GLU A 43 -1.93 2.93 -11.59
N MET A 44 -2.82 2.46 -10.69
CA MET A 44 -2.60 2.53 -9.24
C MET A 44 -1.28 1.87 -8.84
N HIS A 45 -0.43 2.62 -8.16
CA HIS A 45 0.86 2.17 -7.66
C HIS A 45 0.84 1.98 -6.15
N GLY A 46 1.58 0.97 -5.69
CA GLY A 46 1.85 0.79 -4.27
C GLY A 46 2.76 1.91 -3.73
N PRO A 47 2.95 1.95 -2.40
CA PRO A 47 3.81 2.94 -1.76
C PRO A 47 5.23 2.93 -2.33
N ALA A 48 5.82 4.10 -2.51
CA ALA A 48 7.28 4.18 -2.59
C ALA A 48 7.82 4.04 -1.17
N ILE A 49 8.68 3.06 -0.93
CA ILE A 49 9.22 2.79 0.40
C ILE A 49 10.36 3.77 0.67
N THR A 50 10.07 4.89 1.32
CA THR A 50 11.06 5.84 1.78
C THR A 50 11.20 5.77 3.29
N THR A 51 12.43 5.76 3.79
CA THR A 51 12.71 5.62 5.23
C THR A 51 13.70 6.66 5.75
N ALA A 52 13.62 6.95 7.05
CA ALA A 52 14.71 7.57 7.80
C ALA A 52 15.13 6.63 8.95
N PRO A 53 16.37 6.11 8.96
CA PRO A 53 17.45 6.39 8.01
C PRO A 53 17.16 5.81 6.60
N PRO A 54 17.76 6.35 5.52
CA PRO A 54 17.48 5.92 4.15
C PRO A 54 17.75 4.43 3.90
N GLN A 55 17.02 3.83 2.96
CA GLN A 55 17.31 2.47 2.51
C GLN A 55 18.76 2.33 2.03
N GLY A 56 19.33 1.13 2.20
CA GLY A 56 20.75 0.86 1.97
C GLY A 56 21.69 1.44 3.03
N THR A 57 21.15 2.14 4.03
CA THR A 57 21.86 2.48 5.27
C THR A 57 21.36 1.60 6.43
N ARG A 58 21.92 1.81 7.63
CA ARG A 58 21.65 0.95 8.79
C ARG A 58 20.73 1.67 9.77
N GLY A 59 19.56 1.08 9.99
CA GLY A 59 18.75 1.33 11.17
C GLY A 59 19.44 0.79 12.42
N LEU A 60 18.97 1.25 13.59
CA LEU A 60 19.49 0.80 14.88
C LEU A 60 18.34 0.29 15.74
N VAL A 61 18.59 -0.79 16.47
CA VAL A 61 17.64 -1.28 17.48
C VAL A 61 17.35 -0.20 18.51
N ASN A 62 16.11 -0.14 18.96
CA ASN A 62 15.59 0.84 19.93
C ASN A 62 15.62 2.31 19.47
N LEU A 63 15.92 2.59 18.20
CA LEU A 63 15.69 3.89 17.59
C LEU A 63 14.54 3.78 16.56
N PRO A 64 13.70 4.81 16.44
CA PRO A 64 12.61 4.80 15.48
C PRO A 64 13.16 4.87 14.05
N VAL A 65 12.59 4.03 13.20
CA VAL A 65 12.65 4.12 11.74
C VAL A 65 11.38 4.81 11.30
N TRP A 66 11.53 5.95 10.64
CA TRP A 66 10.41 6.67 10.02
C TRP A 66 10.18 6.11 8.62
N PHE A 67 8.95 6.13 8.15
CA PHE A 67 8.62 5.75 6.78
C PHE A 67 7.47 6.57 6.21
N TRP A 68 7.53 6.82 4.91
CA TRP A 68 6.52 7.56 4.15
C TRP A 68 6.57 7.14 2.69
N THR A 69 5.51 7.44 1.94
CA THR A 69 5.52 7.46 0.48
C THR A 69 5.54 8.90 0.00
N GLU A 70 6.26 9.16 -1.09
CA GLU A 70 6.13 10.42 -1.79
C GLU A 70 4.79 10.47 -2.51
N GLU A 71 4.04 11.56 -2.30
CA GLU A 71 2.83 11.85 -3.05
C GLU A 71 3.19 12.03 -4.53
N HIS A 72 2.54 11.23 -5.37
CA HIS A 72 2.69 11.22 -6.81
C HIS A 72 1.32 10.84 -7.40
N GLU A 73 1.07 11.26 -8.65
CA GLU A 73 -0.21 11.13 -9.35
C GLU A 73 -0.86 9.75 -9.19
N HIS A 74 -0.08 8.66 -9.23
CA HIS A 74 -0.60 7.29 -9.11
C HIS A 74 -0.35 6.58 -7.77
N ARG A 75 0.25 7.23 -6.76
CA ARG A 75 0.52 6.59 -5.44
C ARG A 75 -0.36 7.09 -4.32
N TRP A 76 -0.57 8.40 -4.29
CA TRP A 76 -1.37 9.05 -3.25
C TRP A 76 -2.02 10.36 -3.76
N PRO A 77 -2.84 10.30 -4.84
CA PRO A 77 -3.62 11.44 -5.29
C PRO A 77 -4.86 11.65 -4.39
N GLU A 78 -5.54 12.78 -4.60
CA GLU A 78 -6.89 12.98 -4.03
C GLU A 78 -7.90 12.01 -4.67
N GLU A 79 -7.87 11.86 -6.00
CA GLU A 79 -8.74 10.96 -6.76
C GLU A 79 -8.08 10.62 -8.12
N LEU A 80 -8.33 9.41 -8.62
CA LEU A 80 -8.04 8.95 -9.99
C LEU A 80 -9.34 8.71 -10.76
N HIS A 81 -9.29 8.88 -12.08
CA HIS A 81 -10.39 8.56 -12.99
C HIS A 81 -9.88 7.92 -14.28
N ALA A 82 -10.56 6.88 -14.75
CA ALA A 82 -10.35 6.26 -16.04
C ALA A 82 -11.68 5.73 -16.60
N ALA A 83 -11.75 5.52 -17.92
CA ALA A 83 -12.94 5.01 -18.57
C ALA A 83 -12.62 4.11 -19.76
N ALA A 84 -13.50 3.16 -20.03
CA ALA A 84 -13.47 2.32 -21.21
C ALA A 84 -14.88 2.20 -21.81
N GLU A 85 -14.97 2.04 -23.13
CA GLU A 85 -16.26 1.99 -23.83
C GLU A 85 -16.28 0.97 -24.97
N ALA A 86 -17.47 0.41 -25.21
CA ALA A 86 -17.82 -0.40 -26.38
C ALA A 86 -19.00 0.29 -27.10
N PRO A 87 -18.73 1.28 -27.98
CA PRO A 87 -19.77 2.07 -28.64
C PRO A 87 -20.75 1.24 -29.46
N GLU A 88 -20.31 0.10 -30.00
CA GLU A 88 -21.12 -0.85 -30.75
C GLU A 88 -22.21 -1.54 -29.90
N LEU A 89 -22.02 -1.61 -28.58
CA LEU A 89 -22.98 -2.13 -27.61
C LEU A 89 -23.68 -1.01 -26.81
N GLY A 90 -23.22 0.24 -26.94
CA GLY A 90 -23.70 1.35 -26.12
C GLY A 90 -23.32 1.21 -24.65
N GLU A 91 -22.18 0.57 -24.38
CA GLU A 91 -21.66 0.30 -23.04
C GLU A 91 -20.46 1.20 -22.74
N ARG A 92 -20.43 1.77 -21.53
CA ARG A 92 -19.34 2.57 -21.00
C ARG A 92 -19.21 2.32 -19.50
N VAL A 93 -17.98 2.19 -19.05
CA VAL A 93 -17.62 2.10 -17.63
C VAL A 93 -16.69 3.26 -17.29
N ASP A 94 -17.07 4.05 -16.29
CA ASP A 94 -16.23 5.09 -15.69
C ASP A 94 -15.82 4.62 -14.30
N VAL A 95 -14.52 4.49 -14.05
CA VAL A 95 -13.95 4.00 -12.78
C VAL A 95 -13.19 5.13 -12.12
N TYR A 96 -13.31 5.20 -10.80
CA TYR A 96 -12.65 6.17 -9.96
C TYR A 96 -11.94 5.47 -8.79
N ALA A 97 -10.89 6.08 -8.24
CA ALA A 97 -10.20 5.54 -7.08
C ALA A 97 -9.60 6.60 -6.16
N GLU A 98 -9.63 6.35 -4.85
CA GLU A 98 -8.96 7.18 -3.83
C GLU A 98 -8.20 6.28 -2.83
N PRO A 99 -6.99 6.68 -2.38
CA PRO A 99 -6.25 5.92 -1.37
C PRO A 99 -6.88 6.13 0.02
N LEU A 100 -7.11 5.04 0.76
CA LEU A 100 -7.69 5.10 2.10
C LEU A 100 -6.63 5.14 3.20
N PHE A 101 -5.68 4.20 3.15
CA PHE A 101 -4.63 4.02 4.16
C PHE A 101 -3.50 3.16 3.60
N MET A 102 -2.36 3.16 4.29
CA MET A 102 -1.29 2.19 4.07
C MET A 102 -1.08 1.27 5.27
N GLU A 103 -0.68 0.04 4.98
CA GLU A 103 -0.18 -0.91 5.97
C GLU A 103 1.25 -1.31 5.63
N TRP A 104 2.10 -1.32 6.65
CA TRP A 104 3.54 -1.59 6.56
C TRP A 104 3.87 -2.79 7.43
N ASP A 105 4.11 -3.94 6.81
CA ASP A 105 4.79 -5.05 7.48
C ASP A 105 6.29 -4.72 7.54
N MET A 106 6.82 -4.64 8.74
CA MET A 106 8.21 -4.23 8.97
C MET A 106 9.18 -5.42 8.94
N GLY A 107 8.71 -6.63 8.66
CA GLY A 107 9.52 -7.84 8.53
C GLY A 107 9.91 -8.48 9.87
N ASP A 108 9.58 -7.84 11.00
CA ASP A 108 9.83 -8.35 12.35
C ASP A 108 8.57 -8.93 13.04
N GLY A 109 7.50 -9.14 12.24
CA GLY A 109 6.19 -9.61 12.69
C GLY A 109 5.26 -8.51 13.19
N ASN A 110 5.63 -7.23 13.05
CA ASN A 110 4.75 -6.10 13.36
C ASN A 110 4.28 -5.40 12.09
N VAL A 111 2.97 -5.14 12.03
CA VAL A 111 2.34 -4.30 11.00
C VAL A 111 2.02 -2.93 11.59
N ARG A 112 2.27 -1.87 10.82
CA ARG A 112 1.91 -0.48 11.14
C ARG A 112 0.94 0.06 10.11
N ARG A 113 -0.15 0.64 10.59
CA ARG A 113 -1.12 1.35 9.75
C ARG A 113 -0.79 2.84 9.73
N CYS A 114 -0.93 3.44 8.57
CA CYS A 114 -0.82 4.88 8.32
C CYS A 114 -2.10 5.36 7.64
N ASP A 115 -2.82 6.28 8.27
CA ASP A 115 -4.03 6.91 7.69
C ASP A 115 -3.69 8.06 6.71
N GLY A 116 -2.56 7.95 6.00
CA GLY A 116 -2.02 8.97 5.11
C GLY A 116 -0.67 8.56 4.52
N PRO A 117 -0.06 9.39 3.64
CA PRO A 117 1.20 9.08 2.97
C PRO A 117 2.41 9.05 3.92
N GLY A 118 2.24 9.47 5.17
CA GLY A 118 3.32 9.70 6.12
C GLY A 118 3.93 11.10 5.96
N GLU A 119 4.83 11.47 6.87
CA GLU A 119 5.54 12.74 6.81
C GLU A 119 7.00 12.49 6.47
N ALA A 120 7.48 13.13 5.40
CA ALA A 120 8.88 13.07 5.03
C ALA A 120 9.74 13.70 6.13
N TRP A 121 10.74 12.95 6.60
CA TRP A 121 11.67 13.50 7.59
C TRP A 121 12.48 14.66 7.00
N GLN A 122 12.56 15.77 7.72
CA GLN A 122 13.31 16.96 7.34
C GLN A 122 14.35 17.33 8.40
N SER A 123 15.45 17.96 7.97
CA SER A 123 16.50 18.41 8.89
C SER A 123 15.92 19.37 9.94
N GLY A 124 16.13 19.06 11.22
CA GLY A 124 15.61 19.84 12.34
C GLY A 124 14.40 19.21 13.04
N MET A 125 13.79 18.18 12.45
CA MET A 125 12.82 17.33 13.14
C MET A 125 13.53 16.43 14.16
N ASP A 126 12.88 16.17 15.29
CA ASP A 126 13.40 15.24 16.30
C ASP A 126 13.26 13.80 15.81
N LEU A 127 14.35 13.25 15.25
CA LEU A 127 14.41 11.87 14.78
C LEU A 127 13.97 10.85 15.83
N LEU A 128 14.14 11.12 17.13
CA LEU A 128 13.85 10.18 18.19
C LEU A 128 12.39 10.19 18.66
N ASN A 129 11.62 11.20 18.26
CA ASN A 129 10.25 11.38 18.70
C ASN A 129 9.30 11.70 17.53
N PRO A 130 8.96 10.69 16.71
CA PRO A 130 7.98 10.85 15.64
C PRO A 130 6.62 11.29 16.15
N ALA A 131 6.08 12.34 15.53
CA ALA A 131 4.78 12.92 15.87
C ALA A 131 3.59 12.14 15.26
N HIS A 132 3.85 11.31 14.23
CA HIS A 132 2.84 10.59 13.46
C HIS A 132 3.03 9.07 13.53
N GLU A 133 2.00 8.32 13.14
CA GLU A 133 1.94 6.85 13.28
C GLU A 133 2.87 6.09 12.33
N CYS A 134 3.42 6.75 11.30
CA CYS A 134 4.30 6.14 10.30
C CYS A 134 5.74 6.02 10.77
N HIS A 135 5.94 5.27 11.85
CA HIS A 135 7.24 4.88 12.35
C HIS A 135 7.20 3.50 13.00
N HIS A 136 8.36 2.86 13.12
CA HIS A 136 8.52 1.58 13.78
C HIS A 136 9.86 1.52 14.52
N THR A 137 9.89 0.87 15.68
CA THR A 137 11.13 0.67 16.44
C THR A 137 11.43 -0.82 16.56
N TYR A 138 12.48 -1.24 15.84
CA TYR A 138 12.96 -2.62 15.89
C TYR A 138 13.57 -2.94 17.25
N ARG A 139 13.26 -4.14 17.76
CA ARG A 139 13.78 -4.64 19.05
C ARG A 139 14.91 -5.66 18.91
N ARG A 140 15.13 -6.16 17.69
CA ARG A 140 16.17 -7.12 17.37
C ARG A 140 16.91 -6.66 16.12
N THR A 141 18.16 -7.09 16.00
CA THR A 141 18.94 -6.85 14.79
C THR A 141 18.43 -7.74 13.66
N SER A 142 18.59 -7.30 12.41
CA SER A 142 18.27 -8.11 11.23
C SER A 142 19.31 -9.19 10.93
N ARG A 143 20.38 -9.32 11.72
CA ARG A 143 21.51 -10.23 11.46
C ARG A 143 21.10 -11.70 11.27
N ASP A 144 20.09 -12.13 12.03
CA ASP A 144 19.62 -13.52 12.01
C ASP A 144 18.48 -13.75 10.99
N GLU A 145 18.03 -12.68 10.32
CA GLU A 145 17.05 -12.76 9.23
C GLU A 145 17.72 -13.23 7.92
N PRO A 146 16.95 -13.83 7.00
CA PRO A 146 17.44 -14.14 5.66
C PRO A 146 18.08 -12.91 4.99
N GLY A 147 19.31 -13.08 4.47
CA GLY A 147 20.05 -11.96 3.85
C GLY A 147 20.60 -10.92 4.83
N GLY A 148 20.36 -11.05 6.13
CA GLY A 148 20.79 -10.08 7.14
C GLY A 148 19.97 -8.78 7.15
N VAL A 149 18.76 -8.82 6.60
CA VAL A 149 17.86 -7.65 6.42
C VAL A 149 16.43 -8.02 6.81
N TYR A 150 15.65 -7.03 7.26
CA TYR A 150 14.20 -7.16 7.33
C TYR A 150 13.60 -6.88 5.95
N GLU A 151 12.73 -7.76 5.47
CA GLU A 151 11.89 -7.53 4.30
C GLU A 151 10.69 -6.68 4.72
N ILE A 152 10.59 -5.48 4.14
CA ILE A 152 9.48 -4.55 4.38
C ILE A 152 8.47 -4.72 3.26
N VAL A 153 7.19 -4.86 3.62
CA VAL A 153 6.06 -4.86 2.68
C VAL A 153 5.18 -3.66 3.00
N ALA A 154 4.95 -2.79 2.01
CA ALA A 154 4.05 -1.65 2.15
C ALA A 154 2.89 -1.80 1.17
N ILE A 155 1.65 -1.68 1.64
CA ILE A 155 0.44 -1.82 0.84
C ILE A 155 -0.43 -0.58 0.98
N THR A 156 -0.85 0.02 -0.13
CA THR A 156 -1.94 1.00 -0.16
C THR A 156 -3.24 0.26 -0.38
N THR A 157 -4.23 0.52 0.47
CA THR A 157 -5.63 0.13 0.21
C THR A 157 -6.35 1.29 -0.47
N TRP A 158 -6.87 1.03 -1.66
CA TRP A 158 -7.62 1.97 -2.48
C TRP A 158 -9.10 1.64 -2.41
N ARG A 159 -9.95 2.65 -2.27
CA ARG A 159 -11.36 2.52 -2.60
C ARG A 159 -11.52 2.73 -4.09
N VAL A 160 -12.21 1.82 -4.76
CA VAL A 160 -12.48 1.87 -6.20
C VAL A 160 -13.99 1.78 -6.41
N TRP A 161 -14.56 2.72 -7.15
CA TRP A 161 -15.99 2.73 -7.50
C TRP A 161 -16.20 3.02 -8.97
N TRP A 162 -17.36 2.62 -9.51
CA TRP A 162 -17.63 2.82 -10.93
C TRP A 162 -19.09 3.09 -11.26
N ASP A 163 -19.27 3.78 -12.38
CA ASP A 163 -20.54 4.00 -13.04
C ASP A 163 -20.63 3.13 -14.31
N ILE A 164 -21.79 2.52 -14.54
CA ILE A 164 -22.14 1.91 -15.83
C ILE A 164 -23.11 2.84 -16.54
N ASN A 165 -22.74 3.28 -17.75
CA ASN A 165 -23.56 4.18 -18.57
C ASN A 165 -24.05 5.43 -17.81
N GLY A 166 -23.20 5.98 -16.94
CA GLY A 166 -23.47 7.20 -16.15
C GLY A 166 -24.33 7.00 -14.92
N SER A 167 -24.54 5.75 -14.48
CA SER A 167 -25.20 5.42 -13.21
C SER A 167 -24.26 4.63 -12.33
N PHE A 168 -24.10 5.06 -11.07
CA PHE A 168 -23.37 4.31 -10.05
C PHE A 168 -23.84 2.86 -10.00
N ASP A 169 -22.89 1.95 -10.02
CA ASP A 169 -23.13 0.52 -9.94
C ASP A 169 -22.68 -0.03 -8.59
N SER A 170 -21.37 0.00 -8.29
CA SER A 170 -20.82 -0.54 -7.04
C SER A 170 -19.42 0.02 -6.71
N GLU A 171 -18.86 -0.46 -5.60
CA GLU A 171 -17.51 -0.16 -5.11
C GLU A 171 -16.84 -1.38 -4.46
N LEU A 172 -15.50 -1.39 -4.42
CA LEU A 172 -14.69 -2.37 -3.69
C LEU A 172 -13.34 -1.79 -3.26
N GLU A 173 -12.61 -2.52 -2.41
CA GLU A 173 -11.24 -2.16 -2.04
C GLU A 173 -10.21 -2.95 -2.88
N ILE A 174 -9.20 -2.26 -3.41
CA ILE A 174 -8.05 -2.85 -4.11
C ILE A 174 -6.78 -2.58 -3.33
N GLN A 175 -5.92 -3.60 -3.19
CA GLN A 175 -4.66 -3.49 -2.48
C GLN A 175 -3.49 -3.54 -3.46
N VAL A 176 -2.63 -2.52 -3.43
CA VAL A 176 -1.42 -2.46 -4.26
C VAL A 176 -0.19 -2.33 -3.38
N GLY A 177 0.73 -3.28 -3.52
CA GLY A 177 1.89 -3.43 -2.64
C GLY A 177 3.24 -3.22 -3.31
N THR A 178 4.23 -2.86 -2.49
CA THR A 178 5.65 -2.76 -2.84
C THR A 178 6.48 -3.47 -1.76
N THR A 179 7.62 -4.04 -2.13
CA THR A 179 8.60 -4.58 -1.17
C THR A 179 9.89 -3.76 -1.14
N GLY A 180 10.58 -3.82 0.00
CA GLY A 180 11.86 -3.18 0.22
C GLY A 180 12.66 -3.90 1.30
N GLU A 181 13.89 -3.48 1.53
CA GLU A 181 14.78 -4.11 2.51
C GLU A 181 15.35 -3.05 3.47
N LEU A 182 15.52 -3.44 4.73
CA LEU A 182 16.17 -2.61 5.74
C LEU A 182 17.13 -3.41 6.61
N GLN A 183 18.38 -2.95 6.67
CA GLN A 183 19.36 -3.49 7.61
C GLN A 183 19.22 -2.79 8.97
N VAL A 184 19.10 -3.57 10.04
CA VAL A 184 19.02 -3.07 11.42
C VAL A 184 20.11 -3.70 12.26
N ASP A 185 20.98 -2.85 12.81
CA ASP A 185 22.11 -3.26 13.66
C ASP A 185 21.92 -2.78 15.10
N GLU A 186 22.82 -3.23 15.97
CA GLU A 186 23.02 -2.66 17.30
C GLU A 186 24.35 -1.90 17.35
N ILE A 187 24.40 -0.80 18.12
CA ILE A 187 25.67 -0.15 18.42
C ILE A 187 26.44 -1.06 19.37
N GLN A 188 27.57 -1.59 18.92
CA GLN A 188 28.54 -2.24 19.80
C GLN A 188 29.60 -1.23 20.22
N VAL A 189 29.65 -0.93 21.52
CA VAL A 189 30.77 -0.18 22.10
C VAL A 189 31.89 -1.17 22.40
N LEU A 190 33.01 -1.04 21.68
CA LEU A 190 34.26 -1.69 22.07
C LEU A 190 34.82 -0.97 23.29
N THR A 191 34.67 -1.56 24.48
CA THR A 191 35.48 -1.17 25.63
C THR A 191 36.85 -1.83 25.49
N SER A 192 37.87 -1.06 25.12
CA SER A 192 39.28 -1.46 25.15
C SER A 192 39.84 -1.43 26.57
#